data_AF-A0A2I0UGC0-F1
#
_entry.id   AF-A0A2I0UGC0-F1
#
_cell.length_a   1.000
_cell.length_b   1.000
_cell.length_c   1.000
_cell.angle_alpha   90.00
_cell.angle_beta   90.00
_cell.angle_gamma   90.00
#
_symmetry.space_group_name_H-M   'P 1'
#
loop_
_entity.id
_entity.type
_entity.pdbx_description
1 polymer ?
#
loop_
_entity_poly.entity_id
_entity_poly.type
_entity_poly.pdbx_seq_one_letter_code
_entity_poly.pdbx_strand_id
1 'polypeptide(L)'
;MRRGAMLDLVLTNKKGLVANVKLKGSLCCSDHEMVELKILRAMRKVHSKLAILDFRRAYFGLLRDLLGRLPWDKALEGRGAQESWLILKYHLLQAQE
;
A
#
# COMPACT_ATOMS: atom_id res chain seq x y z
N MET A 1 -14.75 25.29 -7.48
CA MET A 1 -14.19 24.21 -6.63
C MET A 1 -15.19 23.06 -6.63
N ARG A 2 -14.82 21.87 -7.14
CA ARG A 2 -15.73 20.71 -7.13
C ARG A 2 -15.82 20.19 -5.70
N ARG A 3 -17.02 20.29 -5.13
CA ARG A 3 -17.39 19.74 -3.82
C ARG A 3 -17.19 18.21 -3.88
N GLY A 4 -16.44 17.67 -2.92
CA GLY A 4 -15.83 16.32 -2.93
C GLY A 4 -16.72 15.20 -3.45
N ALA A 5 -16.22 14.50 -4.48
CA ALA A 5 -16.77 13.24 -4.96
C ALA A 5 -15.93 12.10 -4.39
N MET A 6 -16.56 11.06 -3.83
CA MET A 6 -15.87 9.82 -3.47
C MET A 6 -15.48 9.07 -4.75
N LEU A 7 -14.18 9.08 -5.08
CA LEU A 7 -13.61 8.32 -6.20
C LEU A 7 -12.88 7.05 -5.76
N ASP A 8 -12.80 6.81 -4.45
CA ASP A 8 -12.04 5.71 -3.87
C ASP A 8 -12.90 4.45 -3.73
N LEU A 9 -12.41 3.33 -4.27
CA LEU A 9 -13.08 2.03 -4.23
C LEU A 9 -12.26 1.00 -3.44
N VAL A 10 -12.89 0.39 -2.43
CA VAL A 10 -12.33 -0.74 -1.71
C VAL A 10 -12.96 -2.04 -2.22
N LEU A 11 -12.18 -2.86 -2.92
CA LEU A 11 -12.61 -4.19 -3.37
C LEU A 11 -12.09 -5.28 -2.42
N THR A 12 -12.95 -6.24 -2.11
CA THR A 12 -12.58 -7.41 -1.31
C THR A 12 -13.08 -8.69 -1.97
N ASN A 13 -12.27 -9.74 -1.94
CA ASN A 13 -12.64 -11.06 -2.45
C ASN A 13 -13.51 -11.87 -1.46
N LYS A 14 -13.75 -11.35 -0.26
CA LYS A 14 -14.47 -12.06 0.80
C LYS A 14 -15.44 -11.12 1.51
N LYS A 15 -16.73 -11.45 1.49
CA LYS A 15 -17.77 -10.73 2.23
C LYS A 15 -17.44 -10.69 3.73
N GLY A 16 -17.54 -9.51 4.33
CA GLY A 16 -17.26 -9.30 5.76
C GLY A 16 -15.78 -9.30 6.15
N LEU A 17 -14.86 -9.33 5.18
CA LEU A 17 -13.42 -9.21 5.47
C LEU A 17 -13.03 -7.78 5.88
N VAL A 18 -13.75 -6.78 5.40
CA VAL A 18 -13.51 -5.37 5.71
C VAL A 18 -14.65 -4.85 6.60
N ALA A 19 -14.30 -4.10 7.64
CA ALA A 19 -15.21 -3.46 8.57
C ALA A 19 -14.76 -2.01 8.85
N ASN A 20 -15.63 -1.20 9.43
CA ASN A 20 -15.35 0.17 9.88
C ASN A 20 -14.64 1.05 8.83
N VAL A 21 -15.11 1.00 7.58
CA VAL A 21 -14.66 1.91 6.52
C VAL A 21 -15.16 3.32 6.84
N LYS A 22 -14.24 4.27 6.92
CA LYS A 22 -14.55 5.69 7.17
C LYS A 22 -13.59 6.57 6.39
N LEU A 23 -14.07 7.74 6.01
CA LEU A 23 -13.21 8.78 5.49
C LEU A 23 -12.53 9.52 6.63
N LYS A 24 -11.31 9.97 6.37
CA LYS A 24 -10.50 10.81 7.24
C LYS A 24 -10.06 12.05 6.46
N GLY A 25 -9.47 13.00 7.18
CA GLY A 25 -8.88 14.18 6.55
C GLY A 25 -7.87 13.83 5.47
N SER A 26 -7.54 14.80 4.64
CA SER A 26 -6.49 14.65 3.64
C SER A 26 -5.14 14.42 4.31
N LEU A 27 -4.31 13.61 3.65
CA LEU A 27 -2.92 13.47 4.05
C LEU A 27 -2.11 14.52 3.28
N CYS A 28 -1.43 15.42 4.01
CA CYS A 28 -0.62 16.48 3.41
C CYS A 28 -1.46 17.39 2.46
N CYS A 29 -0.90 17.77 1.31
CA CYS A 29 -1.55 18.58 0.28
C CYS A 29 -2.41 17.74 -0.70
N SER A 30 -2.74 16.50 -0.36
CA SER A 30 -3.64 15.70 -1.19
C SER A 30 -5.02 16.34 -1.24
N ASP A 31 -5.59 16.39 -2.44
CA ASP A 31 -6.96 16.76 -2.71
C ASP A 31 -7.96 15.61 -2.43
N HIS A 32 -7.46 14.45 -1.97
CA HIS A 32 -8.25 13.28 -1.61
C HIS A 32 -8.32 13.05 -0.09
N GLU A 33 -9.49 12.62 0.38
CA GLU A 33 -9.69 12.17 1.76
C GLU A 33 -9.15 10.74 1.94
N MET A 34 -8.50 10.47 3.07
CA MET A 34 -8.01 9.12 3.35
C MET A 34 -9.16 8.16 3.66
N VAL A 35 -9.09 6.93 3.14
CA VAL A 35 -9.99 5.84 3.54
C VAL A 35 -9.33 5.00 4.65
N GLU A 36 -9.90 5.05 5.86
CA GLU A 36 -9.49 4.19 6.98
C GLU A 36 -10.45 2.99 7.09
N LEU A 37 -9.92 1.77 7.18
CA LEU A 37 -10.70 0.54 7.28
C LEU A 37 -10.05 -0.50 8.21
N LYS A 38 -10.85 -1.44 8.72
CA LYS A 38 -10.40 -2.60 9.49
C LYS A 38 -10.51 -3.88 8.66
N ILE A 39 -9.48 -4.70 8.65
CA ILE A 39 -9.52 -6.03 8.02
C ILE A 39 -9.73 -7.09 9.11
N LEU A 40 -10.87 -7.75 9.09
CA LEU A 40 -11.25 -8.81 10.02
C LEU A 40 -10.58 -10.12 9.63
N ARG A 41 -9.45 -10.45 10.27
CA ARG A 41 -8.79 -11.76 10.10
C ARG A 41 -9.17 -12.68 11.27
N ALA A 42 -9.87 -13.77 10.96
CA ALA A 42 -9.90 -14.93 11.85
C ALA A 42 -8.51 -15.56 11.85
N MET A 43 -7.77 -15.38 12.93
CA MET A 43 -6.39 -15.84 13.04
C MET A 43 -6.37 -17.36 13.19
N ARG A 44 -6.39 -18.12 12.08
CA ARG A 44 -5.60 -19.35 12.07
C ARG A 44 -4.16 -18.87 12.13
N LYS A 45 -3.53 -19.04 13.28
CA LYS A 45 -2.13 -18.67 13.56
C LYS A 45 -1.21 -19.58 12.73
N VAL A 46 -1.28 -19.45 11.41
CA VAL A 46 -0.19 -19.86 10.54
C VAL A 46 0.89 -18.83 10.82
N HIS A 47 2.09 -19.27 11.20
CA HIS A 47 3.29 -18.45 11.22
C HIS A 47 3.66 -18.03 9.78
N SER A 48 2.75 -17.36 9.07
CA SER A 48 3.16 -16.53 7.95
C SER A 48 3.81 -15.32 8.58
N LYS A 49 5.14 -15.21 8.45
CA LYS A 49 5.93 -14.05 8.85
C LYS A 49 5.34 -12.82 8.13
N LEU A 50 4.36 -12.18 8.75
CA LEU A 50 3.78 -10.93 8.28
C LEU A 50 4.82 -9.85 8.59
N ALA A 51 5.68 -9.58 7.61
CA ALA A 51 6.46 -8.36 7.60
C ALA A 51 5.45 -7.22 7.40
N ILE A 52 4.93 -6.68 8.49
CA ILE A 52 4.22 -5.41 8.48
C ILE A 52 5.31 -4.37 8.24
N LEU A 53 5.38 -3.85 7.01
CA LEU A 53 6.27 -2.76 6.65
C LEU A 53 5.74 -1.52 7.38
N ASP A 54 6.50 -1.02 8.36
CA ASP A 54 6.15 0.18 9.10
C ASP A 54 6.37 1.42 8.22
N PHE A 55 5.31 1.85 7.54
CA PHE A 55 5.33 3.05 6.71
C PHE A 55 5.64 4.33 7.51
N ARG A 56 5.61 4.32 8.85
CA ARG A 56 6.02 5.48 9.66
C ARG A 56 7.54 5.62 9.75
N ARG A 57 8.28 4.52 9.56
CA ARG A 57 9.75 4.47 9.59
C ARG A 57 10.39 4.53 8.21
N ALA A 58 9.60 4.36 7.15
CA ALA A 58 10.12 4.41 5.79
C ALA A 58 10.48 5.85 5.42
N TYR A 59 11.73 6.08 5.00
CA TYR A 59 12.18 7.35 4.47
C TYR A 59 11.66 7.50 3.03
N PHE A 60 10.47 8.08 2.88
CA PHE A 60 9.77 8.16 1.59
C PHE A 60 10.56 8.88 0.48
N GLY A 61 11.42 9.83 0.84
CA GLY A 61 12.33 10.47 -0.12
C GLY A 61 13.32 9.47 -0.73
N LEU A 62 13.92 8.62 0.10
CA LEU A 62 14.85 7.57 -0.31
C LEU A 62 14.13 6.49 -1.12
N LEU A 63 12.91 6.11 -0.71
CA LEU A 63 12.08 5.19 -1.47
C LEU A 63 11.80 5.73 -2.89
N ARG A 64 11.42 7.00 -2.99
CA ARG A 64 11.17 7.65 -4.29
C ARG A 64 12.42 7.66 -5.17
N ASP A 65 13.59 7.92 -4.60
CA ASP A 65 14.84 7.94 -5.35
C ASP A 65 15.25 6.53 -5.81
N LEU A 66 15.09 5.51 -4.95
CA LEU A 66 15.36 4.12 -5.30
C LEU A 66 14.43 3.63 -6.43
N LEU A 67 13.14 3.92 -6.31
CA LEU A 67 12.14 3.54 -7.32
C LEU A 67 12.28 4.34 -8.62
N GLY A 68 12.66 5.62 -8.53
CA GLY A 68 12.86 6.48 -9.69
C GLY A 68 14.08 6.11 -10.54
N ARG A 69 15.07 5.43 -9.95
CA ARG A 69 16.28 4.94 -10.64
C ARG A 69 16.09 3.57 -11.30
N LEU A 70 14.98 2.88 -11.04
CA LEU A 70 14.75 1.56 -11.61
C LEU A 70 14.36 1.66 -13.10
N PRO A 71 15.01 0.86 -13.98
CA PRO A 71 14.53 0.67 -15.35
C PRO A 71 13.28 -0.22 -15.31
N TRP A 72 12.11 0.39 -15.10
CA TRP A 72 10.84 -0.30 -14.89
C TRP A 72 10.42 -1.21 -16.03
N ASP A 73 10.77 -0.83 -17.26
CA ASP A 73 10.60 -1.63 -18.46
C ASP A 73 11.25 -3.01 -18.31
N LYS A 74 12.51 -3.06 -17.90
CA LYS A 74 13.26 -4.30 -17.69
C LYS A 74 12.92 -4.98 -16.37
N ALA A 75 12.66 -4.20 -15.33
CA ALA A 75 12.38 -4.71 -14.01
C ALA A 75 11.06 -5.50 -13.99
N LEU A 76 10.09 -5.12 -14.82
CA LEU A 76 8.76 -5.74 -14.88
C LEU A 76 8.56 -6.67 -16.08
N GLU A 77 9.50 -6.72 -17.02
CA GLU A 77 9.40 -7.56 -18.21
C GLU A 77 9.16 -9.04 -17.84
N GLY A 78 8.08 -9.60 -18.37
CA GLY A 78 7.69 -11.00 -18.13
C GLY A 78 7.26 -11.34 -16.70
N ARG A 79 7.14 -10.36 -15.79
CA ARG A 79 6.77 -10.60 -14.38
C ARG A 79 5.28 -10.41 -14.13
N GLY A 80 4.72 -11.31 -13.33
CA GLY A 80 3.36 -11.19 -12.80
C GLY A 80 3.29 -10.27 -11.57
N ALA A 81 2.07 -9.90 -11.18
CA ALA A 81 1.83 -8.95 -10.08
C ALA A 81 2.49 -9.36 -8.75
N GLN A 82 2.58 -10.65 -8.43
CA GLN A 82 3.27 -11.10 -7.21
C GLN A 82 4.78 -10.87 -7.26
N GLU A 83 5.40 -11.07 -8.41
CA GLU A 83 6.85 -10.92 -8.60
C GLU A 83 7.24 -9.44 -8.64
N SER A 84 6.44 -8.63 -9.33
CA SER A 84 6.57 -7.16 -9.30
C SER A 84 6.43 -6.60 -7.88
N TRP A 85 5.53 -7.18 -7.08
CA TRP A 85 5.35 -6.79 -5.68
C TRP A 85 6.56 -7.10 -4.80
N LEU A 86 7.33 -8.15 -5.10
CA LEU A 86 8.57 -8.46 -4.39
C LEU A 86 9.67 -7.42 -4.65
N ILE A 87 9.77 -6.91 -5.87
CA ILE A 87 10.71 -5.83 -6.22
C ILE A 87 10.39 -4.57 -5.42
N LEU A 88 9.12 -4.19 -5.37
CA LEU A 88 8.69 -3.03 -4.60
C LEU A 88 8.99 -3.21 -3.10
N LYS A 89 8.71 -4.39 -2.54
CA LYS A 89 9.02 -4.72 -1.14
C LYS A 89 10.51 -4.63 -0.82
N TYR A 90 11.37 -5.05 -1.73
CA TYR A 90 12.81 -4.98 -1.55
C TYR A 90 13.30 -3.53 -1.37
N HIS A 91 12.88 -2.63 -2.26
CA HIS A 91 13.26 -1.21 -2.15
C HIS A 91 12.56 -0.49 -0.99
N LEU A 92 11.34 -0.89 -0.67
CA LEU A 92 10.64 -0.39 0.51
C LEU A 92 11.36 -0.77 1.80
N LEU A 93 11.91 -1.98 1.87
CA LEU A 93 12.73 -2.43 3.00
C LEU A 93 14.07 -1.69 3.06
N GLN A 94 14.70 -1.38 1.92
CA GLN A 94 15.91 -0.54 1.90
C GLN A 94 15.65 0.88 2.41
N ALA A 95 14.45 1.41 2.17
CA ALA A 95 14.05 2.71 2.65
C ALA A 95 13.59 2.71 4.12
N GLN A 96 13.55 1.54 4.76
CA GLN A 96 13.21 1.37 6.17
C GLN A 96 14.46 1.03 6.97
N GLU A 97 14.93 1.97 7.78
CA GLU A 97 15.80 1.65 8.93
C GLU A 97 15.03 0.86 9.99
#